data_AF-A0A4Q3EZ74-F1
#
_entry.id   AF-A0A4Q3EZ74-F1
#
_cell.length_a   1.000
_cell.length_b   1.000
_cell.length_c   1.000
_cell.angle_alpha   90.00
_cell.angle_beta   90.00
_cell.angle_gamma   90.00
#
_symmetry.space_group_name_H-M   'P 1'
#
loop_
_entity.id
_entity.type
_entity.pdbx_description
1 polymer ?
#
loop_
_entity_poly.entity_id
_entity_poly.type
_entity_poly.pdbx_seq_one_letter_code
_entity_poly.pdbx_strand_id
1 'polypeptide(L)'
;MQLPSVNDQNPEKRIKIFTWHIHGTYLYYLSLGDYEIYIPKSKEAKPGYVGLGTTFPFGKNVHEVDEEKVKDLELDCILFQTKTNYLEDQYKTLSAEQRELPKIYLEHDPPQETTPYTKHIITDKSINLVHVTHFNSLLWDNNNLPFTVIEHGVEVRNVPYSGELERGIVVINNIERRGRRLGLDVFLEIQKHVPIDLVGMGAERLGLGEVLHPELPEFLSRYRFFFNPIRFTSLGLAVCEAMTMGIPVVGLATTELASVIKNGETGVIHTDIN
;
A
#
# COMPACT_ATOMS: atom_id res chain seq x y z
N MET A 1 14.77 -17.40 -19.95
CA MET A 1 16.14 -17.10 -19.50
C MET A 1 15.97 -16.33 -18.20
N GLN A 2 16.18 -17.01 -17.07
CA GLN A 2 15.95 -16.44 -15.74
C GLN A 2 17.11 -15.47 -15.47
N LEU A 3 16.82 -14.20 -15.22
CA LEU A 3 17.83 -13.26 -14.75
C LEU A 3 18.37 -13.81 -13.42
N PRO A 4 19.70 -13.90 -13.23
CA PRO A 4 20.25 -14.34 -11.95
C PRO A 4 19.75 -13.43 -10.84
N SER A 5 19.40 -14.03 -9.70
CA SER A 5 19.00 -13.24 -8.54
C SER A 5 20.24 -12.51 -8.04
N VAL A 6 20.10 -11.25 -7.60
CA VAL A 6 21.21 -10.47 -7.02
C VAL A 6 21.84 -11.20 -5.79
N ASN A 7 21.12 -12.14 -5.19
CA ASN A 7 21.57 -12.94 -4.06
C ASN A 7 22.46 -14.14 -4.45
N ASP A 8 22.60 -14.47 -5.73
CA ASP A 8 23.38 -15.65 -6.18
C ASP A 8 24.91 -15.45 -6.04
N GLN A 9 25.37 -14.24 -5.73
CA GLN A 9 26.80 -13.93 -5.65
C GLN A 9 27.39 -13.95 -4.22
N ASN A 10 26.57 -13.90 -3.16
CA ASN A 10 27.04 -14.10 -1.79
C ASN A 10 25.85 -14.33 -0.83
N PRO A 11 25.55 -15.58 -0.41
CA PRO A 11 24.37 -15.88 0.42
C PRO A 11 24.40 -15.23 1.81
N GLU A 12 25.51 -14.61 2.23
CA GLU A 12 25.60 -13.86 3.49
C GLU A 12 25.32 -12.36 3.35
N LYS A 13 25.33 -11.78 2.14
CA LYS A 13 25.17 -10.33 1.96
C LYS A 13 23.75 -9.99 1.51
N ARG A 14 22.88 -9.69 2.47
CA ARG A 14 21.55 -9.12 2.21
C ARG A 14 21.65 -7.73 1.59
N ILE A 15 20.79 -7.45 0.61
CA ILE A 15 20.66 -6.14 -0.02
C ILE A 15 20.19 -5.13 1.02
N LYS A 16 20.83 -3.96 1.07
CA LYS A 16 20.46 -2.84 1.95
C LYS A 16 19.68 -1.79 1.17
N ILE A 17 18.41 -1.61 1.53
CA ILE A 17 17.47 -0.71 0.84
C ILE A 17 17.15 0.46 1.75
N PHE A 18 17.25 1.68 1.25
CA PHE A 18 16.69 2.85 1.95
C PHE A 18 15.34 3.25 1.36
N THR A 19 14.37 3.54 2.23
CA THR A 19 13.07 4.08 1.86
C THR A 19 12.48 4.95 2.98
N TRP A 20 11.37 5.63 2.70
CA TRP A 20 10.62 6.41 3.68
C TRP A 20 9.40 5.63 4.17
N HIS A 21 8.99 5.85 5.41
CA HIS A 21 7.79 5.19 5.97
C HIS A 21 6.51 5.91 5.50
N ILE A 22 6.11 5.65 4.26
CA ILE A 22 4.97 6.30 3.60
C ILE A 22 3.69 5.48 3.74
N HIS A 23 3.69 4.24 3.27
CA HIS A 23 2.52 3.37 3.28
C HIS A 23 2.78 2.20 4.24
N GLY A 24 2.39 2.34 5.51
CA GLY A 24 2.76 1.40 6.58
C GLY A 24 2.42 -0.07 6.30
N THR A 25 1.20 -0.38 5.86
CA THR A 25 0.81 -1.77 5.54
C THR A 25 1.62 -2.37 4.39
N TYR A 26 1.88 -1.57 3.34
CA TYR A 26 2.73 -2.00 2.23
C TYR A 26 4.16 -2.22 2.69
N LEU A 27 4.72 -1.29 3.46
CA LEU A 27 6.08 -1.39 3.99
C LEU A 27 6.22 -2.62 4.89
N TYR A 28 5.19 -2.96 5.68
CA TYR A 28 5.16 -4.18 6.48
C TYR A 28 5.31 -5.43 5.59
N TYR A 29 4.46 -5.59 4.57
CA TYR A 29 4.54 -6.76 3.69
C TYR A 29 5.81 -6.79 2.85
N LEU A 30 6.31 -5.62 2.41
CA LEU A 30 7.63 -5.49 1.78
C LEU A 30 8.73 -5.99 2.73
N SER A 31 8.67 -5.64 4.02
CA SER A 31 9.70 -6.03 4.99
C SER A 31 9.81 -7.52 5.26
N LEU A 32 8.86 -8.35 4.78
CA LEU A 32 8.94 -9.81 4.92
C LEU A 32 9.93 -10.45 3.94
N GLY A 33 10.52 -9.68 3.02
CA GLY A 33 11.56 -10.15 2.11
C GLY A 33 12.93 -10.36 2.78
N ASP A 34 13.82 -11.09 2.10
CA ASP A 34 15.19 -11.38 2.57
C ASP A 34 16.17 -10.26 2.20
N TYR A 35 15.96 -9.08 2.80
CA TYR A 35 16.79 -7.88 2.65
C TYR A 35 16.67 -6.99 3.88
N GLU A 36 17.60 -6.05 4.02
CA GLU A 36 17.64 -5.07 5.11
C GLU A 36 17.01 -3.75 4.62
N ILE A 37 16.03 -3.21 5.35
CA ILE A 37 15.39 -1.92 5.06
C ILE A 37 15.85 -0.90 6.09
N TYR A 38 16.24 0.27 5.63
CA TYR A 38 16.54 1.43 6.47
C TYR A 38 15.46 2.49 6.25
N ILE A 39 14.86 2.97 7.35
CA ILE A 39 13.85 4.03 7.34
C ILE A 39 14.28 5.18 8.25
N PRO A 40 14.06 6.44 7.83
CA PRO A 40 14.50 7.58 8.60
C PRO A 40 13.54 7.89 9.74
N LYS A 41 14.08 8.41 10.84
CA LYS A 41 13.35 9.06 11.93
C LYS A 41 13.86 10.46 12.15
N SER A 42 12.93 11.41 12.19
CA SER A 42 13.22 12.79 12.55
C SER A 42 12.77 13.08 13.98
N LYS A 43 13.43 14.06 14.59
CA LYS A 43 13.00 14.63 15.88
C LYS A 43 11.70 15.42 15.71
N GLU A 44 11.48 15.99 14.53
CA GLU A 44 10.27 16.74 14.19
C GLU A 44 9.28 15.84 13.48
N ALA A 45 7.99 16.04 13.75
CA ALA A 45 6.93 15.30 13.10
C ALA A 45 6.84 15.70 11.62
N LYS A 46 7.28 14.81 10.72
CA LYS A 46 7.15 15.01 9.27
C LYS A 46 6.80 13.71 8.53
N PRO A 47 5.99 13.77 7.46
CA PRO A 47 5.57 12.60 6.71
C PRO A 47 6.75 11.79 6.19
N GLY A 48 6.75 10.47 6.41
CA GLY A 48 7.81 9.57 5.94
C GLY A 48 9.02 9.41 6.88
N TYR A 49 9.13 10.20 7.95
CA TYR A 49 10.25 10.16 8.90
C TYR A 49 9.81 9.79 10.32
N VAL A 50 8.82 8.90 10.42
CA VAL A 50 8.27 8.45 11.71
C VAL A 50 9.06 7.27 12.32
N GLY A 51 10.11 6.80 11.65
CA GLY A 51 10.83 5.59 12.05
C GLY A 51 9.91 4.36 12.02
N LEU A 52 10.07 3.44 12.96
CA LEU A 52 9.26 2.21 13.04
C LEU A 52 7.80 2.50 13.43
N GLY A 53 7.55 3.59 14.15
CA GLY A 53 6.25 3.84 14.78
C GLY A 53 5.88 2.72 15.77
N THR A 54 4.59 2.54 16.03
CA THR A 54 4.07 1.53 16.97
C THR A 54 2.99 0.63 16.35
N THR A 55 2.63 0.86 15.09
CA THR A 55 1.46 0.24 14.45
C THR A 55 1.77 -1.13 13.86
N PHE A 56 2.98 -1.33 13.32
CA PHE A 56 3.35 -2.54 12.58
C PHE A 56 4.45 -3.32 13.30
N PRO A 57 4.35 -4.66 13.37
CA PRO A 57 5.35 -5.50 14.02
C PRO A 57 6.51 -5.79 13.06
N PHE A 58 7.29 -4.76 12.71
CA PHE A 58 8.43 -4.91 11.81
C PHE A 58 9.46 -5.91 12.34
N GLY A 59 10.06 -6.68 11.41
CA GLY A 59 11.13 -7.62 11.71
C GLY A 59 12.45 -6.93 12.05
N LYS A 60 13.43 -7.73 12.50
CA LYS A 60 14.79 -7.24 12.84
C LYS A 60 15.57 -6.69 11.64
N ASN A 61 15.07 -6.94 10.43
CA ASN A 61 15.65 -6.45 9.18
C ASN A 61 15.20 -5.02 8.82
N VAL A 62 14.31 -4.40 9.60
CA VAL A 62 13.91 -3.01 9.43
C VAL A 62 14.59 -2.14 10.48
N HIS A 63 15.45 -1.25 10.02
CA HIS A 63 16.30 -0.41 10.85
C HIS A 63 15.79 1.02 10.86
N GLU A 64 15.47 1.53 12.04
CA GLU A 64 15.26 2.95 12.28
C GLU A 64 16.61 3.67 12.31
N VAL A 65 16.74 4.75 11.54
CA VAL A 65 17.97 5.56 11.50
C VAL A 65 17.64 7.02 11.71
N ASP A 66 18.40 7.71 12.57
CA ASP A 66 18.33 9.17 12.70
C ASP A 66 18.52 9.81 11.32
N GLU A 67 17.63 10.70 10.92
CA GLU A 67 17.66 11.31 9.58
C GLU A 67 19.01 11.93 9.21
N GLU A 68 19.72 12.49 10.20
CA GLU A 68 21.02 13.15 10.01
C GLU A 68 22.14 12.16 9.68
N LYS A 69 21.97 10.88 10.04
CA LYS A 69 22.93 9.78 9.83
C LYS A 69 22.66 8.96 8.59
N VAL A 70 21.55 9.21 7.88
CA VAL A 70 21.20 8.43 6.68
C VAL A 70 22.29 8.53 5.61
N LYS A 71 22.87 9.72 5.43
CA LYS A 71 23.97 9.98 4.50
C LYS A 71 25.25 9.16 4.77
N ASP A 72 25.40 8.62 5.98
CA ASP A 72 26.56 7.84 6.41
C ASP A 72 26.34 6.33 6.21
N LEU A 73 25.16 5.91 5.74
CA LEU A 73 24.85 4.51 5.49
C LEU A 73 25.48 4.00 4.19
N GLU A 74 26.01 2.77 4.23
CA GLU A 74 26.29 1.98 3.04
C GLU A 74 25.00 1.31 2.56
N LEU A 75 24.49 1.74 1.41
CA LEU A 75 23.23 1.29 0.82
C LEU A 75 23.49 0.69 -0.57
N ASP A 76 22.66 -0.26 -0.97
CA ASP A 76 22.74 -0.90 -2.29
C ASP A 76 21.69 -0.35 -3.26
N CYS A 77 20.54 0.16 -2.76
CA CYS A 77 19.46 0.70 -3.59
C CYS A 77 18.57 1.69 -2.82
N ILE A 78 17.97 2.64 -3.54
CA ILE A 78 16.98 3.58 -3.02
C ILE A 78 15.59 3.26 -3.58
N LEU A 79 14.60 3.13 -2.69
CA LEU A 79 13.19 2.94 -3.04
C LEU A 79 12.40 4.22 -2.73
N PHE A 80 11.99 4.92 -3.78
CA PHE A 80 11.09 6.07 -3.70
C PHE A 80 9.63 5.60 -3.69
N GLN A 81 8.84 6.13 -2.75
CA GLN A 81 7.41 5.80 -2.63
C GLN A 81 6.50 7.00 -2.92
N THR A 82 7.05 8.20 -3.11
CA THR A 82 6.27 9.40 -3.44
C THR A 82 7.04 10.34 -4.35
N LYS A 83 6.29 11.25 -4.98
CA LYS A 83 6.84 12.41 -5.70
C LYS A 83 7.74 13.25 -4.81
N THR A 84 7.37 13.51 -3.56
CA THR A 84 8.18 14.30 -2.62
C THR A 84 9.50 13.61 -2.29
N ASN A 85 9.49 12.28 -2.11
CA ASN A 85 10.73 11.55 -1.86
C ASN A 85 11.74 11.74 -3.01
N TYR A 86 11.24 11.64 -4.23
CA TYR A 86 12.05 11.76 -5.44
C TYR A 86 12.43 13.21 -5.77
N LEU A 87 11.52 14.18 -5.70
CA LEU A 87 11.83 15.55 -6.13
C LEU A 87 12.49 16.40 -5.04
N GLU A 88 12.34 16.04 -3.76
CA GLU A 88 12.72 16.91 -2.65
C GLU A 88 13.54 16.20 -1.58
N ASP A 89 13.01 15.13 -0.97
CA ASP A 89 13.63 14.54 0.23
C ASP A 89 15.00 13.97 -0.03
N GLN A 90 15.23 13.36 -1.20
CA GLN A 90 16.52 12.76 -1.53
C GLN A 90 17.68 13.75 -1.44
N TYR A 91 17.44 15.02 -1.81
CA TYR A 91 18.48 16.05 -1.80
C TYR A 91 18.80 16.55 -0.37
N LYS A 92 17.90 16.28 0.58
CA LYS A 92 18.07 16.66 1.99
C LYS A 92 18.60 15.50 2.83
N THR A 93 18.27 14.28 2.45
CA THR A 93 18.46 13.07 3.28
C THR A 93 19.63 12.22 2.81
N LEU A 94 19.87 12.13 1.49
CA LEU A 94 20.88 11.27 0.90
C LEU A 94 22.15 12.04 0.54
N SER A 95 23.30 11.38 0.58
CA SER A 95 24.55 11.91 0.04
C SER A 95 24.50 12.03 -1.50
N ALA A 96 25.49 12.68 -2.11
CA ALA A 96 25.59 12.71 -3.57
C ALA A 96 25.81 11.31 -4.15
N GLU A 97 26.66 10.51 -3.52
CA GLU A 97 26.98 9.13 -3.93
C GLU A 97 25.75 8.22 -3.80
N GLN A 98 25.00 8.33 -2.70
CA GLN A 98 23.77 7.56 -2.49
C GLN A 98 22.69 7.89 -3.54
N ARG A 99 22.65 9.14 -4.03
CA ARG A 99 21.74 9.53 -5.12
C ARG A 99 22.16 8.99 -6.48
N GLU A 100 23.33 8.39 -6.63
CA GLU A 100 23.75 7.71 -7.86
C GLU A 100 23.57 6.18 -7.78
N LEU A 101 23.11 5.65 -6.65
CA LEU A 101 22.77 4.23 -6.49
C LEU A 101 21.60 3.83 -7.40
N PRO A 102 21.40 2.51 -7.64
CA PRO A 102 20.19 1.99 -8.24
C PRO A 102 18.91 2.56 -7.58
N LYS A 103 17.96 2.95 -8.42
CA LYS A 103 16.71 3.60 -8.01
C LYS A 103 15.51 2.79 -8.45
N ILE A 104 14.56 2.64 -7.53
CA ILE A 104 13.23 2.14 -7.81
C ILE A 104 12.24 3.25 -7.46
N TYR A 105 11.34 3.56 -8.38
CA TYR A 105 10.18 4.39 -8.09
C TYR A 105 8.94 3.50 -8.04
N LEU A 106 8.37 3.39 -6.85
CA LEU A 106 7.15 2.62 -6.60
C LEU A 106 5.94 3.54 -6.68
N GLU A 107 5.11 3.32 -7.68
CA GLU A 107 3.85 4.02 -7.86
C GLU A 107 2.72 3.28 -7.16
N HIS A 108 2.20 3.91 -6.10
CA HIS A 108 1.19 3.38 -5.20
C HIS A 108 -0.23 3.66 -5.66
N ASP A 109 -0.45 4.67 -6.51
CA ASP A 109 -1.79 5.14 -6.86
C ASP A 109 -1.90 5.44 -8.37
N PRO A 110 -3.12 5.38 -8.94
CA PRO A 110 -3.38 5.93 -10.26
C PRO A 110 -3.23 7.48 -10.23
N PRO A 111 -3.05 8.14 -11.39
CA PRO A 111 -2.87 9.58 -11.44
C PRO A 111 -4.09 10.32 -10.87
N GLN A 112 -3.87 11.30 -10.00
CA GLN A 112 -4.97 11.98 -9.30
C GLN A 112 -5.43 13.27 -10.00
N GLU A 113 -4.65 13.79 -10.95
CA GLU A 113 -5.01 14.95 -11.76
C GLU A 113 -5.94 14.54 -12.92
N THR A 114 -5.59 14.88 -14.16
CA THR A 114 -6.43 14.66 -15.33
C THR A 114 -6.17 13.28 -15.93
N THR A 115 -6.83 12.24 -15.40
CA THR A 115 -6.78 10.87 -15.95
C THR A 115 -7.52 10.77 -17.30
N PRO A 116 -6.97 10.08 -18.32
CA PRO A 116 -5.71 9.32 -18.38
C PRO A 116 -4.53 10.12 -18.97
N TYR A 117 -4.56 11.46 -18.96
CA TYR A 117 -3.58 12.32 -19.63
C TYR A 117 -2.38 12.70 -18.74
N THR A 118 -2.42 12.36 -17.46
CA THR A 118 -1.33 12.69 -16.53
C THR A 118 -0.10 11.86 -16.86
N LYS A 119 1.00 12.55 -17.16
CA LYS A 119 2.33 11.97 -17.34
C LYS A 119 2.98 11.65 -16.01
N HIS A 120 3.62 10.49 -15.95
CA HIS A 120 4.41 10.09 -14.81
C HIS A 120 5.57 11.08 -14.60
N ILE A 121 5.97 11.32 -13.35
CA ILE A 121 7.04 12.28 -13.04
C ILE A 121 8.43 11.75 -13.42
N ILE A 122 8.55 10.43 -13.53
CA ILE A 122 9.81 9.77 -13.90
C ILE A 122 9.96 9.82 -15.41
N THR A 123 11.08 10.38 -15.84
CA THR A 123 11.50 10.51 -17.25
C THR A 123 12.87 9.86 -17.50
N ASP A 124 13.59 9.50 -16.44
CA ASP A 124 14.90 8.89 -16.48
C ASP A 124 14.79 7.38 -16.66
N LYS A 125 15.36 6.86 -17.76
CA LYS A 125 15.35 5.44 -18.13
C LYS A 125 16.21 4.57 -17.21
N SER A 126 17.08 5.16 -16.40
CA SER A 126 17.88 4.42 -15.41
C SER A 126 17.08 4.03 -14.15
N ILE A 127 15.91 4.64 -13.95
CA ILE A 127 15.04 4.38 -12.80
C ILE A 127 14.10 3.23 -13.14
N ASN A 128 14.06 2.22 -12.26
CA ASN A 128 13.09 1.14 -12.37
C ASN A 128 11.72 1.63 -11.89
N LEU A 129 10.81 1.84 -12.84
CA LEU A 129 9.42 2.19 -12.53
C LEU A 129 8.61 0.93 -12.20
N VAL A 130 8.04 0.88 -11.01
CA VAL A 130 7.22 -0.23 -10.52
C VAL A 130 5.82 0.27 -10.18
N HIS A 131 4.79 -0.38 -10.73
CA HIS A 131 3.39 -0.14 -10.35
C HIS A 131 2.90 -1.29 -9.46
N VAL A 132 2.09 -0.96 -8.45
CA VAL A 132 1.50 -1.96 -7.55
C VAL A 132 0.23 -2.64 -8.11
N THR A 133 -0.25 -2.17 -9.27
CA THR A 133 -1.41 -2.74 -9.96
C THR A 133 -1.31 -2.56 -11.47
N HIS A 134 -2.00 -3.41 -12.23
CA HIS A 134 -2.11 -3.24 -13.68
C HIS A 134 -2.93 -1.99 -14.05
N PHE A 135 -3.98 -1.67 -13.28
CA PHE A 135 -4.81 -0.47 -13.44
C PHE A 135 -3.99 0.82 -13.35
N ASN A 136 -3.06 0.93 -12.40
CA ASN A 136 -2.20 2.12 -12.30
C ASN A 136 -1.33 2.26 -13.54
N SER A 137 -0.66 1.17 -13.94
CA SER A 137 0.23 1.18 -15.11
C SER A 137 -0.52 1.54 -16.40
N LEU A 138 -1.80 1.17 -16.49
CA LEU A 138 -2.68 1.47 -17.62
C LEU A 138 -3.08 2.96 -17.67
N LEU A 139 -3.28 3.60 -16.52
CA LEU A 139 -3.78 4.98 -16.46
C LEU A 139 -2.69 6.05 -16.49
N TRP A 140 -1.48 5.71 -16.05
CA TRP A 140 -0.34 6.61 -16.17
C TRP A 140 0.17 6.66 -17.61
N ASP A 141 0.38 7.87 -18.16
CA ASP A 141 1.31 8.03 -19.28
C ASP A 141 2.74 7.87 -18.73
N ASN A 142 3.28 6.66 -18.87
CA ASN A 142 4.60 6.28 -18.35
C ASN A 142 5.79 6.85 -19.17
N ASN A 143 5.57 7.88 -20.01
CA ASN A 143 6.62 8.54 -20.81
C ASN A 143 7.38 7.57 -21.75
N ASN A 144 6.73 6.49 -22.22
CA ASN A 144 7.37 5.39 -22.96
C ASN A 144 8.55 4.74 -22.23
N LEU A 145 8.59 4.81 -20.89
CA LEU A 145 9.57 4.11 -20.08
C LEU A 145 9.17 2.65 -19.88
N PRO A 146 10.13 1.72 -19.77
CA PRO A 146 9.84 0.38 -19.29
C PRO A 146 9.35 0.46 -17.84
N PHE A 147 8.38 -0.37 -17.51
CA PHE A 147 7.87 -0.52 -16.15
C PHE A 147 7.62 -1.99 -15.84
N THR A 148 7.56 -2.31 -14.55
CA THR A 148 7.16 -3.63 -14.04
C THR A 148 5.94 -3.48 -13.17
N VAL A 149 5.01 -4.43 -13.23
CA VAL A 149 3.92 -4.52 -12.25
C VAL A 149 4.30 -5.59 -11.24
N ILE A 150 4.35 -5.21 -9.96
CA ILE A 150 4.50 -6.13 -8.84
C ILE A 150 3.26 -5.93 -7.96
N GLU A 151 2.32 -6.86 -8.06
CA GLU A 151 1.04 -6.75 -7.36
C GLU A 151 1.22 -6.83 -5.84
N HIS A 152 0.22 -6.31 -5.12
CA HIS A 152 0.17 -6.42 -3.67
C HIS A 152 0.18 -7.89 -3.22
N GLY A 153 1.10 -8.23 -2.32
CA GLY A 153 1.14 -9.50 -1.61
C GLY A 153 0.83 -9.31 -0.13
N VAL A 154 0.10 -10.26 0.45
CA VAL A 154 -0.16 -10.32 1.89
C VAL A 154 0.18 -11.71 2.42
N GLU A 155 0.57 -11.79 3.69
CA GLU A 155 0.75 -13.06 4.37
C GLU A 155 -0.61 -13.74 4.59
N VAL A 156 -0.69 -15.05 4.31
CA VAL A 156 -1.87 -15.85 4.62
C VAL A 156 -1.91 -16.09 6.13
N ARG A 157 -2.94 -15.55 6.79
CA ARG A 157 -3.13 -15.71 8.24
C ARG A 157 -4.09 -16.86 8.52
N ASN A 158 -3.73 -17.71 9.49
CA ASN A 158 -4.57 -18.82 9.94
C ASN A 158 -5.60 -18.33 10.98
N VAL A 159 -6.52 -17.46 10.55
CA VAL A 159 -7.63 -16.99 11.38
C VAL A 159 -8.93 -17.52 10.74
N PRO A 160 -9.69 -18.39 11.42
CA PRO A 160 -10.89 -18.97 10.85
C PRO A 160 -11.99 -17.90 10.71
N TYR A 161 -12.54 -17.78 9.51
CA TYR A 161 -13.72 -16.97 9.26
C TYR A 161 -14.94 -17.54 10.00
N SER A 162 -15.59 -16.71 10.83
CA SER A 162 -16.82 -17.07 11.55
C SER A 162 -18.07 -16.40 10.98
N GLY A 163 -17.95 -15.15 10.50
CA GLY A 163 -19.07 -14.39 9.95
C GLY A 163 -20.24 -14.20 10.93
N GLU A 164 -20.00 -14.31 12.23
CA GLU A 164 -21.02 -14.29 13.29
C GLU A 164 -21.78 -12.96 13.38
N LEU A 165 -21.14 -11.85 13.00
CA LEU A 165 -21.74 -10.53 12.99
C LEU A 165 -22.53 -10.34 11.70
N GLU A 166 -23.84 -10.14 11.81
CA GLU A 166 -24.78 -9.88 10.70
C GLU A 166 -24.62 -8.44 10.13
N ARG A 167 -23.39 -8.09 9.77
CA ARG A 167 -23.00 -6.79 9.23
C ARG A 167 -21.75 -6.90 8.36
N GLY A 168 -21.57 -5.95 7.46
CA GLY A 168 -20.36 -5.79 6.68
C GLY A 168 -19.31 -4.91 7.38
N ILE A 169 -18.09 -4.93 6.87
CA ILE A 169 -17.00 -4.07 7.34
C ILE A 169 -16.33 -3.35 6.18
N VAL A 170 -16.06 -2.06 6.37
CA VAL A 170 -15.20 -1.25 5.52
C VAL A 170 -13.90 -0.97 6.27
N VAL A 171 -12.75 -1.22 5.63
CA VAL A 171 -11.42 -0.93 6.21
C VAL A 171 -10.73 0.14 5.37
N ILE A 172 -10.83 1.40 5.77
CA ILE A 172 -10.30 2.53 5.01
C ILE A 172 -9.77 3.63 5.93
N ASN A 173 -8.49 3.97 5.75
CA ASN A 173 -7.87 5.08 6.44
C ASN A 173 -8.30 6.43 5.85
N ASN A 174 -8.65 7.36 6.74
CA ASN A 174 -8.94 8.77 6.45
C ASN A 174 -10.02 8.95 5.38
N ILE A 175 -11.09 8.13 5.41
CA ILE A 175 -12.16 8.17 4.39
C ILE A 175 -12.84 9.55 4.33
N GLU A 176 -13.03 10.23 5.46
CA GLU A 176 -13.60 11.59 5.49
C GLU A 176 -12.73 12.58 4.70
N ARG A 177 -11.42 12.55 4.94
CA ARG A 177 -10.45 13.42 4.26
C ARG A 177 -10.29 13.06 2.79
N ARG A 178 -10.32 11.77 2.45
CA ARG A 178 -10.12 11.28 1.07
C ARG A 178 -11.42 11.28 0.24
N GLY A 179 -12.58 11.40 0.90
CA GLY A 179 -13.87 11.73 0.33
C GLY A 179 -14.34 10.77 -0.78
N ARG A 180 -14.90 11.37 -1.84
CA ARG A 180 -15.56 10.67 -2.95
C ARG A 180 -14.66 9.63 -3.64
N ARG A 181 -13.34 9.85 -3.65
CA ARG A 181 -12.34 8.95 -4.22
C ARG A 181 -12.39 7.56 -3.59
N LEU A 182 -12.52 7.53 -2.27
CA LEU A 182 -12.64 6.28 -1.50
C LEU A 182 -14.08 5.87 -1.23
N GLY A 183 -15.05 6.56 -1.84
CA GLY A 183 -16.45 6.20 -1.74
C GLY A 183 -17.11 6.60 -0.42
N LEU A 184 -16.70 7.70 0.22
CA LEU A 184 -17.39 8.18 1.43
C LEU A 184 -18.91 8.27 1.25
N ASP A 185 -19.37 8.85 0.15
CA ASP A 185 -20.81 8.96 -0.16
C ASP A 185 -21.47 7.61 -0.46
N VAL A 186 -20.72 6.64 -1.00
CA VAL A 186 -21.23 5.26 -1.20
C VAL A 186 -21.39 4.56 0.14
N PHE A 187 -20.37 4.64 0.98
CA PHE A 187 -20.42 4.11 2.34
C PHE A 187 -21.63 4.67 3.11
N LEU A 188 -21.80 6.00 3.10
CA LEU A 188 -22.91 6.66 3.79
C LEU A 188 -24.28 6.30 3.20
N GLU A 189 -24.38 6.04 1.90
CA GLU A 189 -25.64 5.61 1.29
C GLU A 189 -25.96 4.15 1.66
N ILE A 190 -25.01 3.23 1.48
CA ILE A 190 -25.21 1.80 1.79
C ILE A 190 -25.50 1.58 3.27
N GLN A 191 -24.87 2.35 4.17
CA GLN A 191 -25.09 2.26 5.62
C GLN A 191 -26.54 2.54 6.04
N LYS A 192 -27.33 3.24 5.22
CA LYS A 192 -28.77 3.46 5.49
C LYS A 192 -29.61 2.20 5.30
N HIS A 193 -29.15 1.26 4.48
CA HIS A 193 -29.91 0.09 4.04
C HIS A 193 -29.34 -1.22 4.58
N VAL A 194 -28.02 -1.28 4.78
CA VAL A 194 -27.31 -2.49 5.21
C VAL A 194 -26.43 -2.15 6.42
N PRO A 195 -26.46 -2.94 7.51
CA PRO A 195 -25.55 -2.77 8.63
C PRO A 195 -24.10 -2.92 8.15
N ILE A 196 -23.34 -1.84 8.15
CA ILE A 196 -21.91 -1.83 7.85
C ILE A 196 -21.16 -0.95 8.85
N ASP A 197 -20.05 -1.48 9.37
CA ASP A 197 -19.12 -0.73 10.21
C ASP A 197 -17.94 -0.22 9.37
N LEU A 198 -17.22 0.76 9.91
CA LEU A 198 -16.01 1.32 9.34
C LEU A 198 -14.89 1.27 10.37
N VAL A 199 -13.70 0.81 9.97
CA VAL A 199 -12.47 0.92 10.73
C VAL A 199 -11.34 1.52 9.89
N GLY A 200 -10.39 2.14 10.57
CA GLY A 200 -9.21 2.75 9.99
C GLY A 200 -8.79 4.02 10.72
N MET A 201 -7.58 4.50 10.46
CA MET A 201 -7.09 5.76 11.00
C MET A 201 -8.03 6.91 10.64
N GLY A 202 -8.47 7.71 11.62
CA GLY A 202 -9.35 8.85 11.36
C GLY A 202 -10.80 8.47 11.03
N ALA A 203 -11.26 7.29 11.49
CA ALA A 203 -12.62 6.81 11.28
C ALA A 203 -13.55 7.04 12.49
N GLU A 204 -13.08 7.65 13.58
CA GLU A 204 -13.76 7.69 14.88
C GLU A 204 -15.12 8.38 14.84
N ARG A 205 -15.33 9.31 13.90
CA ARG A 205 -16.60 10.02 13.75
C ARG A 205 -17.67 9.24 13.00
N LEU A 206 -17.27 8.32 12.12
CA LEU A 206 -18.16 7.60 11.21
C LEU A 206 -18.17 6.08 11.43
N GLY A 207 -17.33 5.59 12.33
CA GLY A 207 -17.09 4.18 12.55
C GLY A 207 -16.47 3.90 13.92
N LEU A 208 -15.75 2.80 14.00
CA LEU A 208 -15.21 2.24 15.24
C LEU A 208 -13.77 2.72 15.54
N GLY A 209 -13.21 3.58 14.69
CA GLY A 209 -11.83 4.06 14.80
C GLY A 209 -10.80 3.07 14.25
N GLU A 210 -9.56 3.21 14.69
CA GLU A 210 -8.45 2.36 14.26
C GLU A 210 -8.43 1.03 15.03
N VAL A 211 -8.30 -0.07 14.28
CA VAL A 211 -7.94 -1.39 14.81
C VAL A 211 -6.51 -1.66 14.42
N LEU A 212 -5.66 -2.04 15.37
CA LEU A 212 -4.24 -2.24 15.11
C LEU A 212 -4.02 -3.42 14.16
N HIS A 213 -3.01 -3.31 13.30
CA HIS A 213 -2.72 -4.30 12.26
C HIS A 213 -2.55 -5.76 12.77
N PRO A 214 -1.97 -6.02 13.96
CA PRO A 214 -1.93 -7.37 14.53
C PRO A 214 -3.30 -7.94 14.93
N GLU A 215 -4.24 -7.07 15.33
CA GLU A 215 -5.57 -7.44 15.83
C GLU A 215 -6.60 -7.51 14.70
N LEU A 216 -6.34 -6.80 13.60
CA LEU A 216 -7.24 -6.67 12.47
C LEU A 216 -7.76 -8.00 11.91
N PRO A 217 -6.98 -9.09 11.75
CA PRO A 217 -7.50 -10.34 11.21
C PRO A 217 -8.60 -10.98 12.08
N GLU A 218 -8.35 -11.09 13.38
CA GLU A 218 -9.32 -11.64 14.33
C GLU A 218 -10.57 -10.77 14.36
N PHE A 219 -10.38 -9.45 14.35
CA PHE A 219 -11.47 -8.49 14.29
C PHE A 219 -12.33 -8.66 13.03
N LEU A 220 -11.70 -8.78 11.85
CA LEU A 220 -12.39 -8.90 10.56
C LEU A 220 -13.08 -10.25 10.38
N SER A 221 -12.52 -11.34 10.91
CA SER A 221 -13.03 -12.71 10.75
C SER A 221 -14.50 -12.89 11.18
N ARG A 222 -14.97 -12.00 12.05
CA ARG A 222 -16.32 -12.00 12.64
C ARG A 222 -17.37 -11.37 11.75
N TYR A 223 -16.99 -10.52 10.79
CA TYR A 223 -17.93 -9.79 9.92
C TYR A 223 -18.43 -10.64 8.77
N ARG A 224 -19.72 -10.56 8.43
CA ARG A 224 -20.31 -11.40 7.38
C ARG A 224 -19.71 -11.17 6.00
N PHE A 225 -19.31 -9.93 5.68
CA PHE A 225 -18.69 -9.59 4.41
C PHE A 225 -17.78 -8.37 4.54
N PHE A 226 -16.79 -8.28 3.67
CA PHE A 226 -15.98 -7.07 3.47
C PHE A 226 -16.63 -6.20 2.40
N PHE A 227 -16.83 -4.92 2.66
CA PHE A 227 -17.34 -3.96 1.69
C PHE A 227 -16.25 -3.01 1.19
N ASN A 228 -16.01 -2.98 -0.12
CA ASN A 228 -15.08 -2.06 -0.76
C ASN A 228 -15.82 -0.95 -1.54
N PRO A 229 -16.03 0.24 -0.94
CA PRO A 229 -16.72 1.37 -1.59
C PRO A 229 -15.83 2.19 -2.53
N ILE A 230 -14.56 1.81 -2.69
CA ILE A 230 -13.54 2.64 -3.35
C ILE A 230 -13.90 2.88 -4.82
N ARG A 231 -13.83 4.14 -5.26
CA ARG A 231 -14.02 4.50 -6.67
C ARG A 231 -12.73 4.59 -7.45
N PHE A 232 -11.68 5.13 -6.85
CA PHE A 232 -10.48 5.49 -7.59
C PHE A 232 -9.21 5.51 -6.73
N THR A 233 -8.62 4.34 -6.53
CA THR A 233 -7.30 4.14 -5.92
C THR A 233 -6.82 2.74 -6.31
N SER A 234 -5.59 2.38 -5.98
CA SER A 234 -5.11 1.00 -6.11
C SER A 234 -5.92 -0.01 -5.32
N LEU A 235 -5.67 -1.31 -5.56
CA LEU A 235 -6.23 -2.38 -4.75
C LEU A 235 -5.87 -2.16 -3.27
N GLY A 236 -6.88 -2.12 -2.41
CA GLY A 236 -6.64 -2.00 -0.97
C GLY A 236 -6.09 -3.31 -0.41
N LEU A 237 -4.96 -3.27 0.29
CA LEU A 237 -4.38 -4.44 0.97
C LEU A 237 -5.37 -5.15 1.91
N ALA A 238 -6.29 -4.40 2.54
CA ALA A 238 -7.35 -4.95 3.38
C ALA A 238 -8.32 -5.88 2.61
N VAL A 239 -8.51 -5.66 1.30
CA VAL A 239 -9.27 -6.58 0.44
C VAL A 239 -8.51 -7.89 0.31
N CYS A 240 -7.21 -7.84 0.02
CA CYS A 240 -6.38 -9.04 -0.07
C CYS A 240 -6.39 -9.82 1.26
N GLU A 241 -6.23 -9.13 2.39
CA GLU A 241 -6.31 -9.73 3.73
C GLU A 241 -7.65 -10.43 3.95
N ALA A 242 -8.78 -9.75 3.67
CA ALA A 242 -10.11 -10.34 3.78
C ALA A 242 -10.28 -11.59 2.91
N MET A 243 -9.80 -11.55 1.67
CA MET A 243 -9.83 -12.70 0.76
C MET A 243 -9.00 -13.88 1.28
N THR A 244 -7.81 -13.64 1.85
CA THR A 244 -7.00 -14.75 2.42
C THR A 244 -7.67 -15.44 3.60
N MET A 245 -8.53 -14.73 4.33
CA MET A 245 -9.31 -15.28 5.45
C MET A 245 -10.61 -15.95 4.98
N GLY A 246 -10.95 -15.89 3.69
CA GLY A 246 -12.21 -16.44 3.15
C GLY A 246 -13.43 -15.57 3.44
N ILE A 247 -13.24 -14.29 3.79
CA ILE A 247 -14.35 -13.35 3.99
C ILE A 247 -14.92 -12.97 2.61
N PRO A 248 -16.24 -13.11 2.37
CA PRO A 248 -16.85 -12.68 1.13
C PRO A 248 -16.65 -11.18 0.88
N VAL A 249 -16.17 -10.83 -0.31
CA VAL A 249 -15.96 -9.42 -0.71
C VAL A 249 -17.16 -8.94 -1.53
N VAL A 250 -17.74 -7.81 -1.12
CA VAL A 250 -18.72 -7.04 -1.88
C VAL A 250 -18.10 -5.69 -2.21
N GLY A 251 -18.26 -5.18 -3.42
CA GLY A 251 -17.65 -3.88 -3.73
C GLY A 251 -18.06 -3.28 -5.06
N LEU A 252 -17.51 -2.10 -5.32
CA LEU A 252 -17.65 -1.47 -6.63
C LEU A 252 -16.77 -2.18 -7.66
N ALA A 253 -17.30 -2.43 -8.85
CA ALA A 253 -16.54 -2.95 -10.00
C ALA A 253 -15.66 -1.83 -10.61
N THR A 254 -14.76 -1.28 -9.80
CA THR A 254 -13.89 -0.15 -10.08
C THR A 254 -12.43 -0.53 -9.87
N THR A 255 -11.56 0.17 -10.59
CA THR A 255 -10.10 0.01 -10.53
C THR A 255 -9.64 -1.46 -10.64
N GLU A 256 -8.69 -1.88 -9.81
CA GLU A 256 -8.15 -3.24 -9.81
C GLU A 256 -9.12 -4.27 -9.21
N LEU A 257 -10.16 -3.85 -8.47
CA LEU A 257 -11.09 -4.84 -7.88
C LEU A 257 -11.81 -5.64 -8.97
N ALA A 258 -12.05 -5.04 -10.14
CA ALA A 258 -12.71 -5.67 -11.28
C ALA A 258 -11.90 -6.80 -11.94
N SER A 259 -10.57 -6.80 -11.81
CA SER A 259 -9.70 -7.89 -12.29
C SER A 259 -9.49 -8.98 -11.22
N VAL A 260 -9.59 -8.61 -9.94
CA VAL A 260 -9.33 -9.50 -8.79
C VAL A 260 -10.54 -10.34 -8.39
N ILE A 261 -11.74 -9.74 -8.40
CA ILE A 261 -12.97 -10.44 -7.98
C ILE A 261 -13.65 -11.09 -9.18
N LYS A 262 -13.79 -12.41 -9.13
CA LYS A 262 -14.63 -13.15 -10.05
C LYS A 262 -16.07 -13.07 -9.56
N ASN A 263 -16.83 -12.15 -10.15
CA ASN A 263 -18.19 -11.83 -9.73
C ASN A 263 -19.10 -13.07 -9.67
N GLY A 264 -19.77 -13.26 -8.53
CA GLY A 264 -20.62 -14.42 -8.25
C GLY A 264 -19.86 -15.67 -7.76
N GLU A 265 -18.53 -15.66 -7.72
CA GLU A 265 -17.71 -16.78 -7.27
C GLU A 265 -16.83 -16.42 -6.07
N THR A 266 -15.92 -15.45 -6.22
CA THR A 266 -15.01 -15.02 -5.13
C THR A 266 -15.47 -13.76 -4.41
N GLY A 267 -16.57 -13.18 -4.87
CA GLY A 267 -17.19 -11.98 -4.32
C GLY A 267 -18.30 -11.46 -5.25
N VAL A 268 -18.91 -10.34 -4.89
CA VAL A 268 -19.92 -9.65 -5.71
C VAL A 268 -19.47 -8.23 -5.98
N ILE A 269 -19.33 -7.87 -7.26
CA ILE A 269 -18.95 -6.52 -7.67
C ILE A 269 -19.90 -5.96 -8.72
N HIS A 270 -20.22 -4.68 -8.59
CA HIS A 270 -21.09 -3.98 -9.53
C HIS A 270 -20.80 -2.48 -9.56
N THR A 271 -21.22 -1.76 -10.60
CA THR A 271 -21.11 -0.29 -10.66
C THR A 271 -22.40 0.44 -10.27
N ASP A 272 -23.53 -0.28 -10.28
CA ASP A 272 -24.81 0.17 -9.71
C ASP A 272 -24.86 -0.11 -8.21
N ILE A 273 -25.33 0.89 -7.46
CA ILE A 273 -25.50 0.85 -6.01
C ILE A 273 -26.97 0.87 -5.59
N ASN A 274 -27.90 0.77 -6.55
CA ASN A 274 -29.35 0.73 -6.35
C ASN A 274 -29.91 -0.70 -6.40
#